data_AF-A0A6A0H4F2-F1
#
_entry.id   AF-A0A6A0H4F2-F1
#
_cell.length_a   1.000
_cell.length_b   1.000
_cell.length_c   1.000
_cell.angle_alpha   90.00
_cell.angle_beta   90.00
_cell.angle_gamma   90.00
#
_symmetry.space_group_name_H-M   'P 1'
#
loop_
_entity.id
_entity.type
_entity.pdbx_description
1 polymer ?
#
loop_
_entity_poly.entity_id
_entity_poly.type
_entity_poly.pdbx_seq_one_letter_code
_entity_poly.pdbx_strand_id
1 'polypeptide(L)'
;MTSAEKQHFSDMATQDRARYAKELQSYRGPRIRNRRRKTRKDPRAPKRALSAFFWFCSDERPKVRTANPGASVGKIARELGSLWASSDQQVKDKYEKMAVQDKLRYEQVSIILYFERKKVITESLEQLVDIRR
;
A
#
# COMPACT_ATOMS: atom_id res chain seq x y z
N MET A 1 28.26 0.07 -14.85
CA MET A 1 26.93 0.59 -15.19
C MET A 1 26.91 2.08 -14.96
N THR A 2 27.26 2.82 -16.00
CA THR A 2 27.15 4.28 -16.01
C THR A 2 25.69 4.69 -15.97
N SER A 3 25.41 5.94 -15.60
CA SER A 3 24.03 6.45 -15.59
C SER A 3 23.38 6.37 -16.98
N ALA A 4 24.17 6.60 -18.03
CA ALA A 4 23.72 6.53 -19.43
C ALA A 4 23.32 5.10 -19.86
N GLU A 5 24.08 4.09 -19.47
CA GLU A 5 23.74 2.68 -19.76
C GLU A 5 22.42 2.29 -19.08
N LYS A 6 22.21 2.70 -17.81
CA LYS A 6 20.95 2.42 -17.09
C LYS A 6 19.74 3.09 -17.73
N GLN A 7 19.91 4.32 -18.24
CA GLN A 7 18.86 5.02 -18.97
C GLN A 7 18.47 4.28 -20.25
N HIS A 8 19.46 3.85 -21.04
CA HIS A 8 19.22 3.08 -22.26
C HIS A 8 18.39 1.81 -22.00
N PHE A 9 18.72 1.03 -20.96
CA PHE A 9 17.93 -0.15 -20.59
C PHE A 9 16.53 0.20 -20.07
N SER A 10 16.39 1.31 -19.35
CA SER A 10 15.08 1.80 -18.88
C SER A 10 14.17 2.20 -20.04
N ASP A 11 14.73 2.91 -21.03
CA ASP A 11 14.01 3.36 -22.21
C ASP A 11 13.58 2.17 -23.08
N MET A 12 14.48 1.21 -23.32
CA MET A 12 14.16 -0.03 -24.03
C MET A 12 13.06 -0.82 -23.30
N ALA A 13 13.13 -0.94 -21.97
CA ALA A 13 12.09 -1.61 -21.19
C ALA A 13 10.73 -0.89 -21.28
N THR A 14 10.74 0.44 -21.34
CA THR A 14 9.53 1.25 -21.48
C THR A 14 8.89 1.05 -22.86
N GLN A 15 9.71 1.05 -23.92
CA GLN A 15 9.26 0.81 -25.29
C GLN A 15 8.70 -0.60 -25.47
N ASP A 16 9.38 -1.63 -24.94
CA ASP A 16 8.92 -3.01 -24.99
C ASP A 16 7.58 -3.20 -24.26
N ARG A 17 7.46 -2.61 -23.07
CA ARG A 17 6.20 -2.60 -22.31
C ARG A 17 5.06 -1.94 -23.09
N ALA A 18 5.33 -0.85 -23.81
CA ALA A 18 4.34 -0.16 -24.63
C ALA A 18 3.92 -0.98 -25.85
N ARG A 19 4.85 -1.64 -26.53
CA ARG A 19 4.57 -2.59 -27.62
C ARG A 19 3.67 -3.72 -27.13
N TYR A 20 4.06 -4.40 -26.05
CA TYR A 20 3.30 -5.50 -25.47
C TYR A 20 1.88 -5.10 -25.04
N ALA A 21 1.71 -3.88 -24.49
CA ALA A 21 0.40 -3.37 -24.11
C ALA A 21 -0.53 -3.17 -25.32
N LYS A 22 0.00 -2.71 -26.47
CA LYS A 22 -0.76 -2.58 -27.72
C LYS A 22 -1.15 -3.94 -28.30
N GLU A 23 -0.23 -4.91 -28.28
CA GLU A 23 -0.52 -6.29 -28.70
C GLU A 23 -1.59 -6.95 -27.82
N LEU A 24 -1.54 -6.73 -26.50
CA LEU A 24 -2.59 -7.16 -25.57
C LEU A 24 -3.96 -6.54 -25.84
N GLN A 25 -4.01 -5.33 -26.41
CA GLN A 25 -5.27 -4.66 -26.73
C GLN A 25 -6.03 -5.35 -27.87
N SER A 26 -5.32 -5.89 -28.86
CA SER A 26 -5.89 -6.64 -29.98
C SER A 26 -5.97 -8.15 -29.70
N TYR A 27 -5.29 -8.65 -28.67
CA TYR A 27 -5.30 -10.06 -28.27
C TYR A 27 -6.69 -10.52 -27.79
N ARG A 28 -7.30 -11.45 -28.55
CA ARG A 28 -8.59 -12.09 -28.23
C ARG A 28 -8.44 -13.51 -27.69
N GLY A 29 -7.40 -13.78 -26.90
CA GLY A 29 -7.29 -15.06 -26.18
C GLY A 29 -8.18 -15.12 -24.93
N PRO A 30 -8.27 -16.28 -24.26
CA PRO A 30 -8.99 -16.42 -23.01
C PRO A 30 -8.50 -15.39 -22.00
N ARG A 31 -9.41 -14.57 -21.45
CA ARG A 31 -9.09 -13.65 -20.35
C ARG A 31 -8.78 -14.47 -19.10
N ILE A 32 -7.55 -14.94 -18.97
CA ILE A 32 -7.07 -15.49 -17.71
C ILE A 32 -7.05 -14.31 -16.74
N ARG A 33 -8.10 -14.20 -15.91
CA ARG A 33 -8.07 -13.32 -14.74
C ARG A 33 -6.99 -13.88 -13.82
N ASN A 34 -5.76 -13.42 -14.02
CA ASN A 34 -4.65 -13.63 -13.12
C ASN A 34 -4.93 -12.85 -11.83
N ARG A 35 -5.91 -13.33 -11.06
CA ARG A 35 -6.09 -12.96 -9.67
C ARG A 35 -4.93 -13.63 -8.94
N ARG A 36 -3.75 -13.01 -9.01
CA ARG A 36 -2.62 -13.38 -8.15
C ARG A 36 -3.19 -13.45 -6.73
N ARG A 37 -3.24 -14.66 -6.18
CA ARG A 37 -3.60 -14.86 -4.78
C ARG A 37 -2.64 -13.98 -3.99
N LYS A 38 -3.16 -12.98 -3.29
CA LYS A 38 -2.35 -12.21 -2.35
C LYS A 38 -1.75 -13.22 -1.39
N THR A 39 -0.43 -13.33 -1.38
CA THR A 39 0.31 -14.11 -0.39
C THR A 39 -0.13 -13.68 1.00
N ARG A 40 -0.29 -14.62 1.92
CA ARG A 40 -0.62 -14.31 3.31
C ARG A 40 0.45 -13.34 3.82
N LYS A 41 0.01 -12.20 4.36
CA LYS A 41 0.92 -11.24 4.97
C LYS A 41 1.46 -11.85 6.27
N ASP A 42 2.72 -11.59 6.58
CA ASP A 42 3.32 -11.99 7.86
C ASP A 42 2.48 -11.42 9.03
N PRO A 43 2.12 -12.24 10.03
CA PRO A 43 1.34 -11.77 11.19
C PRO A 43 2.03 -10.66 11.99
N ARG A 44 3.38 -10.63 11.94
CA ARG A 44 4.20 -9.61 12.61
C ARG A 44 4.46 -8.38 11.75
N ALA A 45 3.93 -8.31 10.53
CA ALA A 45 4.15 -7.13 9.68
C ALA A 45 3.37 -5.92 10.21
N PRO A 46 3.96 -4.72 10.19
CA PRO A 46 3.29 -3.53 10.67
C PRO A 46 2.08 -3.19 9.80
N LYS A 47 1.00 -2.70 10.43
CA LYS A 47 -0.18 -2.23 9.71
C LYS A 47 0.19 -1.02 8.86
N ARG A 48 -0.14 -1.09 7.56
CA ARG A 48 0.18 -0.04 6.58
C ARG A 48 -0.33 1.33 7.03
N ALA A 49 0.43 2.36 6.67
CA ALA A 49 0.01 3.73 6.85
C ALA A 49 -1.32 4.02 6.13
N LEU A 50 -2.18 4.78 6.78
CA LEU A 50 -3.44 5.28 6.25
C LEU A 50 -3.21 6.58 5.47
N SER A 51 -3.90 6.72 4.34
CA SER A 51 -3.94 7.97 3.57
C SER A 51 -4.90 8.98 4.22
N ALA A 52 -4.74 10.26 3.90
CA ALA A 52 -5.60 11.36 4.36
C ALA A 52 -7.10 11.06 4.16
N PHE A 53 -7.45 10.51 2.99
CA PHE A 53 -8.81 10.10 2.69
C PHE A 53 -9.37 9.03 3.65
N PHE A 54 -8.52 8.08 4.08
CA PHE A 54 -8.96 7.04 5.00
C PHE A 54 -9.11 7.56 6.43
N TRP A 55 -8.32 8.55 6.84
CA TRP A 55 -8.54 9.26 8.10
C TRP A 55 -9.87 10.01 8.07
N PHE A 56 -10.15 10.76 6.99
CA PHE A 56 -11.44 11.40 6.78
C PHE A 56 -12.61 10.41 6.81
N CYS A 57 -12.49 9.28 6.11
CA CYS A 57 -13.52 8.24 6.12
C CYS A 57 -13.72 7.64 7.51
N SER A 58 -12.69 7.52 8.33
CA SER A 58 -12.82 7.00 9.70
C SER A 58 -13.76 7.87 10.54
N ASP A 59 -13.63 9.19 10.42
CA ASP A 59 -14.37 10.16 11.22
C ASP A 59 -15.78 10.43 10.67
N GLU A 60 -15.93 10.44 9.34
CA GLU A 60 -17.20 10.77 8.69
C GLU A 60 -18.10 9.56 8.45
N ARG A 61 -17.55 8.36 8.31
CA ARG A 61 -18.35 7.13 8.12
C ARG A 61 -19.41 6.90 9.20
N PRO A 62 -19.16 7.09 10.52
CA PRO A 62 -20.22 6.96 11.51
C PRO A 62 -21.33 8.00 11.31
N LYS A 63 -21.01 9.24 10.94
CA LYS A 63 -21.99 10.31 10.70
C LYS A 63 -22.89 9.97 9.50
N VAL A 64 -22.29 9.55 8.39
CA VAL A 64 -23.02 9.12 7.19
C VAL A 64 -23.86 7.87 7.46
N ARG A 65 -23.36 6.94 8.28
CA ARG A 65 -24.11 5.74 8.67
C ARG A 65 -25.32 6.05 9.54
N THR A 66 -25.22 7.04 10.42
CA THR A 66 -26.35 7.50 11.25
C THR A 66 -27.39 8.25 10.41
N ALA A 67 -26.94 9.05 9.43
CA ALA A 67 -27.84 9.73 8.49
C ALA A 67 -28.57 8.76 7.55
N ASN A 68 -27.92 7.64 7.21
CA ASN A 68 -28.47 6.60 6.32
C ASN A 68 -28.49 5.22 7.02
N PRO A 69 -29.37 5.01 8.02
CA PRO A 69 -29.47 3.74 8.71
C PRO A 69 -30.01 2.69 7.73
N GLY A 70 -29.15 1.71 7.35
CA GLY A 70 -29.50 0.64 6.41
C GLY A 70 -28.88 0.75 5.02
N ALA A 71 -28.17 1.84 4.71
CA ALA A 71 -27.41 1.92 3.47
C ALA A 71 -26.26 0.89 3.43
N SER A 72 -26.07 0.25 2.27
CA SER A 72 -24.94 -0.64 2.04
C SER A 72 -23.61 0.12 2.19
N VAL A 73 -22.59 -0.58 2.69
CA VAL A 73 -21.23 -0.02 2.86
C VAL A 73 -20.69 0.59 1.55
N GLY A 74 -21.08 0.04 0.40
CA GLY A 74 -20.70 0.59 -0.90
C GLY A 74 -21.34 1.96 -1.21
N LYS A 75 -22.59 2.19 -0.79
CA LYS A 75 -23.27 3.49 -0.97
C LYS A 75 -22.64 4.54 -0.07
N ILE A 76 -22.37 4.19 1.18
CA ILE A 76 -21.68 5.05 2.15
C ILE A 76 -20.29 5.44 1.63
N ALA A 77 -19.52 4.48 1.09
CA ALA A 77 -18.20 4.76 0.52
C ALA A 77 -18.26 5.73 -0.67
N ARG A 78 -19.31 5.64 -1.50
CA ARG A 78 -19.51 6.54 -2.63
C ARG A 78 -19.82 7.97 -2.17
N GLU A 79 -20.70 8.12 -1.18
CA GLU A 79 -21.03 9.42 -0.57
C GLU A 79 -19.80 10.07 0.07
N LEU A 80 -18.99 9.30 0.81
CA LEU A 80 -17.73 9.79 1.40
C LEU A 80 -16.71 10.22 0.33
N GLY A 81 -16.64 9.51 -0.79
CA GLY A 81 -15.79 9.90 -1.92
C GLY A 81 -16.20 11.24 -2.52
N SER A 82 -17.50 11.47 -2.70
CA SER A 82 -18.03 12.76 -3.18
C SER A 82 -17.76 13.89 -2.18
N LEU A 83 -17.99 13.64 -0.88
CA LEU A 83 -17.72 14.62 0.17
C LEU A 83 -16.24 15.02 0.22
N TRP A 84 -15.33 14.07 0.06
CA TRP A 84 -13.89 14.36 0.00
C TRP A 84 -13.49 15.14 -1.25
N ALA A 85 -14.11 14.87 -2.40
CA ALA A 85 -13.85 15.63 -3.62
C ALA A 85 -14.25 17.11 -3.41
N SER A 86 -15.41 17.34 -2.79
CA SER A 86 -15.98 18.66 -2.51
C SER A 86 -15.47 19.34 -1.24
N SER A 87 -14.67 18.67 -0.39
CA SER A 87 -14.19 19.26 0.86
C SER A 87 -13.11 20.31 0.63
N ASP A 88 -13.08 21.34 1.49
CA ASP A 88 -12.12 22.42 1.46
C ASP A 88 -10.67 21.96 1.66
N GLN A 89 -9.74 22.75 1.12
CA GLN A 89 -8.31 22.48 1.24
C GLN A 89 -7.85 22.45 2.70
N GLN A 90 -8.38 23.30 3.57
CA GLN A 90 -8.04 23.29 5.00
C GLN A 90 -8.39 21.96 5.68
N VAL A 91 -9.52 21.36 5.30
CA VAL A 91 -9.94 20.05 5.80
C VAL A 91 -8.98 19.00 5.28
N LYS A 92 -8.65 19.03 3.99
CA LYS A 92 -7.69 18.10 3.37
C LYS A 92 -6.31 18.18 4.03
N ASP A 93 -5.80 19.39 4.27
CA ASP A 93 -4.50 19.64 4.88
C ASP A 93 -4.42 19.08 6.30
N LYS A 94 -5.50 19.19 7.09
CA LYS A 94 -5.59 18.58 8.43
C LYS A 94 -5.40 17.06 8.36
N TYR A 95 -6.10 16.39 7.45
CA TYR A 95 -6.01 14.94 7.29
C TYR A 95 -4.69 14.52 6.62
N GLU A 96 -4.10 15.35 5.78
CA GLU A 96 -2.79 15.12 5.19
C GLU A 96 -1.68 15.15 6.23
N LYS A 97 -1.71 16.11 7.17
CA LYS A 97 -0.79 16.11 8.32
C LYS A 97 -0.88 14.83 9.15
N MET A 98 -2.10 14.35 9.41
CA MET A 98 -2.30 13.07 10.11
C MET A 98 -1.80 11.86 9.30
N ALA A 99 -1.98 11.88 7.99
CA ALA A 99 -1.45 10.84 7.11
C ALA A 99 0.09 10.81 7.08
N VAL A 100 0.73 11.99 7.07
CA VAL A 100 2.19 12.12 7.14
C VAL A 100 2.71 11.57 8.47
N GLN A 101 2.07 11.92 9.60
CA GLN A 101 2.44 11.37 10.91
C GLN A 101 2.29 9.83 10.95
N ASP A 102 1.21 9.30 10.40
CA ASP A 102 1.01 7.84 10.37
C ASP A 102 2.00 7.12 9.43
N LYS A 103 2.43 7.80 8.36
CA LYS A 103 3.52 7.33 7.50
C LYS A 103 4.84 7.21 8.27
N LEU A 104 5.19 8.24 9.05
CA LEU A 104 6.39 8.22 9.89
C LEU A 104 6.32 7.10 10.94
N ARG A 105 5.16 6.91 11.59
CA ARG A 105 4.94 5.79 12.52
C ARG A 105 5.16 4.45 11.82
N TYR A 106 4.60 4.27 10.62
CA TYR A 106 4.77 3.03 9.86
C TYR A 106 6.24 2.76 9.50
N GLU A 107 6.96 3.79 9.06
CA GLU A 107 8.40 3.69 8.76
C GLU A 107 9.19 3.30 10.01
N GLN A 108 8.98 3.99 11.14
CA GLN A 108 9.65 3.68 12.41
C GLN A 108 9.39 2.24 12.86
N VAL A 109 8.12 1.81 12.90
CA VAL A 109 7.78 0.44 13.32
C VAL A 109 8.34 -0.59 12.34
N SER A 110 8.32 -0.30 11.04
CA SER A 110 8.92 -1.18 10.03
C SER A 110 10.43 -1.33 10.21
N ILE A 111 11.12 -0.26 10.58
CA ILE A 111 12.56 -0.26 10.86
C ILE A 111 12.84 -1.08 12.13
N ILE A 112 12.10 -0.85 13.21
CA ILE A 112 12.25 -1.58 14.48
C ILE A 112 12.07 -3.09 14.26
N LEU A 113 10.98 -3.50 13.61
CA LEU A 113 10.70 -4.91 13.34
C LEU A 113 11.76 -5.55 12.44
N TYR A 114 12.33 -4.78 11.51
CA TYR A 114 13.44 -5.26 10.69
C TYR A 114 14.68 -5.55 11.53
N PHE A 115 15.04 -4.65 12.45
CA PHE A 115 16.18 -4.82 13.34
C PHE A 115 15.96 -5.96 14.34
N GLU A 116 14.79 -6.05 14.96
CA GLU A 116 14.43 -7.17 15.85
C GLU A 116 14.51 -8.50 15.12
N ARG A 117 13.95 -8.59 13.90
CA ARG A 117 14.00 -9.81 13.10
C ARG A 117 15.43 -10.19 12.75
N LYS A 118 16.30 -9.23 12.43
CA LYS A 118 17.73 -9.49 12.21
C LYS A 118 18.42 -9.99 13.48
N LYS A 119 18.16 -9.36 14.62
CA LYS A 119 18.75 -9.74 15.92
C LYS A 119 18.39 -11.17 16.33
N VAL A 120 17.11 -11.54 16.22
CA VAL A 120 16.66 -12.91 16.52
C VAL A 120 17.33 -13.92 15.60
N ILE A 121 17.49 -13.60 14.30
CA ILE A 121 18.19 -14.47 13.35
C ILE A 121 19.66 -14.63 13.75
N THR A 122 20.36 -13.55 14.09
CA THR A 122 21.78 -13.64 14.48
C THR A 122 21.98 -14.42 15.78
N GLU A 123 21.18 -14.16 16.81
CA GLU A 123 21.25 -14.89 18.08
C GLU A 123 20.92 -16.39 17.90
N SER A 124 19.94 -16.70 17.03
CA SER A 124 19.61 -18.10 16.73
C SER A 124 20.72 -18.84 15.99
N LEU A 125 21.51 -18.14 15.17
CA LEU A 125 22.66 -18.71 14.49
C LEU A 125 23.83 -18.94 15.45
N GLU A 126 24.09 -18.00 16.36
CA GLU A 126 25.13 -18.15 17.39
C GLU A 126 24.83 -19.34 18.32
N GLN A 127 23.57 -19.48 18.79
CA GLN A 127 23.17 -20.63 19.60
C GLN A 127 23.31 -21.97 18.85
N LEU A 128 23.04 -22.01 17.55
CA LEU A 128 23.25 -23.22 16.73
C LEU A 128 24.73 -23.57 16.52
N VAL A 129 25.62 -22.58 16.54
CA VAL A 129 27.07 -22.79 16.46
C VAL A 129 27.61 -23.31 17.79
N ASP A 130 27.12 -22.80 18.91
CA ASP A 130 27.51 -23.26 20.26
C ASP A 130 27.01 -24.67 20.58
N ILE A 131 25.84 -25.07 20.07
CA ILE A 131 25.31 -26.45 20.25
C ILE A 131 26.11 -27.49 19.42
N ARG A 132 26.84 -27.06 18.39
CA ARG A 132 27.66 -27.94 17.53
C ARG A 132 29.12 -28.08 18.00
N ARG A 133 29.47 -27.48 19.13
CA ARG A 133 30.82 -27.50 19.71
C ARG A 133 30.86 -28.38 20.96
#